data_AF-A0A2D6QYL2-F1
#
_entry.id   AF-A0A2D6QYL2-F1
#
_cell.length_a   1.000
_cell.length_b   1.000
_cell.length_c   1.000
_cell.angle_alpha   90.00
_cell.angle_beta   90.00
_cell.angle_gamma   90.00
#
_symmetry.space_group_name_H-M   'P 1'
#
loop_
_entity.id
_entity.type
_entity.pdbx_description
1 polymer ?
#
loop_
_entity_poly.entity_id
_entity_poly.type
_entity_poly.pdbx_seq_one_letter_code
_entity_poly.pdbx_strand_id
1 'polypeptide(L)' 'MPGFAPPRPLEVIRSVYTFAAEHPEVLDYVPCFCGCENFGHGDNHDCFVASRDPEGNVVRWEPHGMG' A
#
# COMPACT_ATOMS: atom_id res chain seq x y z
N MET A 1 -3.13 24.41 -3.52
CA MET A 1 -1.90 24.12 -4.30
C MET A 1 -2.31 23.19 -5.43
N PRO A 2 -1.87 23.39 -6.68
CA PRO A 2 -2.14 22.41 -7.73
C PRO A 2 -1.46 21.10 -7.29
N GLY A 3 -2.26 20.05 -7.11
CA GLY A 3 -1.74 18.74 -6.70
C GLY A 3 -0.75 18.23 -7.74
N PHE A 4 0.37 17.68 -7.28
CA PHE A 4 1.33 17.03 -8.16
C PHE A 4 0.63 15.90 -8.93
N ALA A 5 0.82 15.84 -10.24
CA ALA A 5 0.31 14.72 -11.02
C ALA A 5 1.01 13.44 -10.54
N PRO A 6 0.28 12.34 -10.31
CA PRO A 6 0.90 11.12 -9.84
C PRO A 6 1.96 10.64 -10.85
N PRO A 7 3.05 10.01 -10.37
CA PRO A 7 4.15 9.56 -11.24
C PRO A 7 3.73 8.45 -12.21
N ARG A 8 2.56 7.83 -11.98
CA ARG A 8 1.95 6.78 -12.79
C ARG A 8 0.47 7.09 -13.04
N PRO A 9 -0.13 6.56 -14.12
CA PRO A 9 -1.57 6.72 -14.37
C PRO A 9 -2.43 6.20 -13.20
N LEU A 10 -3.58 6.85 -12.95
CA LEU A 10 -4.43 6.53 -11.81
C LEU A 10 -4.98 5.10 -11.86
N GLU A 11 -5.24 4.57 -13.05
CA GLU A 11 -5.67 3.20 -13.25
C GLU A 11 -4.59 2.19 -12.82
N VAL A 12 -3.31 2.50 -13.05
CA VAL A 12 -2.20 1.67 -12.59
C VAL A 12 -2.12 1.70 -11.07
N ILE A 13 -2.20 2.87 -10.46
CA ILE A 13 -2.19 3.01 -8.99
C ILE A 13 -3.34 2.20 -8.38
N ARG A 14 -4.57 2.37 -8.88
CA ARG A 14 -5.72 1.59 -8.42
C ARG A 14 -5.50 0.09 -8.54
N SER A 15 -4.96 -0.39 -9.67
CA SER A 15 -4.73 -1.82 -9.87
C SER A 15 -3.72 -2.41 -8.87
N VAL A 16 -2.69 -1.65 -8.52
CA VAL A 16 -1.69 -2.08 -7.53
C VAL A 16 -2.30 -2.12 -6.12
N TYR A 17 -3.09 -1.12 -5.76
CA TYR A 17 -3.80 -1.10 -4.47
C TYR A 17 -4.82 -2.25 -4.36
N THR A 18 -5.56 -2.54 -5.43
CA THR A 18 -6.46 -3.69 -5.48
C THR A 18 -5.70 -5.00 -5.30
N PHE A 19 -4.60 -5.18 -6.03
CA PHE A 19 -3.75 -6.36 -5.89
C PHE A 19 -3.23 -6.51 -4.46
N ALA A 20 -2.74 -5.43 -3.85
CA ALA A 20 -2.23 -5.46 -2.47
C ALA A 20 -3.31 -5.83 -1.45
N ALA A 21 -4.56 -5.40 -1.68
CA ALA A 21 -5.67 -5.73 -0.80
C ALA A 21 -6.13 -7.18 -0.94
N GLU A 22 -6.15 -7.70 -2.17
CA GLU A 22 -6.64 -9.04 -2.52
C GLU A 22 -5.59 -10.14 -2.33
N HIS A 23 -4.30 -9.81 -2.39
CA HIS A 23 -3.18 -10.74 -2.35
C HIS A 23 -2.14 -10.40 -1.27
N PRO A 24 -2.53 -10.25 0.02
CA PRO A 24 -1.58 -10.02 1.10
C PRO A 24 -0.53 -11.15 1.18
N GLU A 25 -0.93 -12.40 0.88
CA GLU A 25 -0.04 -13.56 0.88
C GLU A 25 1.12 -13.47 -0.11
N VAL A 26 1.07 -12.55 -1.08
CA VAL A 26 2.20 -12.29 -1.97
C VAL A 26 3.10 -11.22 -1.37
N LEU A 27 2.51 -10.14 -0.87
CA LEU A 27 3.24 -8.96 -0.41
C LEU A 27 3.91 -9.16 0.96
N ASP A 28 3.36 -10.01 1.83
CA ASP A 28 3.95 -10.36 3.12
C ASP A 28 5.32 -11.06 2.97
N TYR A 29 5.58 -11.71 1.82
CA TYR A 29 6.90 -12.29 1.51
C TYR A 29 7.84 -11.33 0.79
N VAL A 30 7.37 -10.15 0.40
CA VAL A 30 8.18 -9.14 -0.29
C VAL A 30 8.70 -8.17 0.76
N PRO A 31 10.00 -8.22 1.12
CA PRO A 31 10.57 -7.26 2.05
C PRO A 31 10.53 -5.83 1.49
N CYS A 32 10.28 -4.86 2.38
CA CYS A 32 10.40 -3.44 2.06
C CYS A 32 11.83 -2.95 2.35
N PHE A 33 12.40 -2.17 1.42
CA PHE A 33 13.76 -1.62 1.57
C PHE A 33 13.79 -0.09 1.49
N CYS A 34 12.64 0.56 1.68
CA CYS A 34 12.52 2.00 1.66
C CYS A 34 13.10 2.69 2.91
N GLY A 35 13.45 1.93 3.96
CA GLY A 35 13.87 2.47 5.26
C GLY A 35 12.69 2.92 6.14
N CYS A 36 11.45 2.59 5.75
CA CYS A 36 10.24 3.02 6.44
C CYS A 36 9.86 2.13 7.64
N GLU A 37 10.67 1.12 7.97
CA GLU A 37 10.44 0.26 9.14
C GLU A 37 10.36 1.03 10.46
N ASN A 38 11.08 2.15 10.55
CA ASN A 38 11.03 3.06 11.70
C ASN A 38 9.69 3.79 11.85
N PHE A 39 8.83 3.73 10.84
CA PHE A 39 7.48 4.31 10.83
C PHE A 39 6.39 3.24 11.01
N GLY A 40 6.78 1.99 11.28
CA GLY A 40 5.86 0.91 11.64
C GLY A 40 5.48 -0.05 10.52
N HIS A 41 6.13 0.03 9.36
CA HIS A 41 5.91 -0.92 8.25
C HIS A 41 6.84 -2.14 8.41
N GLY A 42 6.31 -3.35 8.30
CA GLY A 42 7.08 -4.60 8.38
C GLY A 42 7.52 -5.13 7.02
N ASP A 43 6.67 -5.00 6.00
CA ASP A 43 6.88 -5.56 4.67
C ASP A 43 6.23 -4.69 3.57
N ASN A 44 6.15 -5.21 2.34
CA ASN A 44 5.60 -4.47 1.22
C ASN A 44 4.07 -4.32 1.28
N HIS A 45 3.33 -5.17 2.00
CA HIS A 45 1.89 -5.01 2.16
C HIS A 45 1.56 -3.70 2.86
N ASP A 46 2.34 -3.35 3.88
CA ASP A 46 2.16 -2.13 4.68
C ASP A 46 2.38 -0.83 3.87
N CYS A 47 2.98 -0.90 2.68
CA CYS A 47 3.06 0.24 1.76
C CYS A 47 1.69 0.68 1.22
N PHE A 48 0.68 -0.20 1.26
CA PHE A 48 -0.62 0.01 0.62
C PHE A 48 -1.79 -0.04 1.59
N VAL A 49 -1.75 -0.95 2.57
CA VAL A 49 -2.86 -1.22 3.48
C VAL A 49 -2.43 -0.86 4.89
N ALA A 50 -3.11 0.11 5.51
CA ALA A 50 -2.76 0.57 6.86
C ALA A 50 -3.50 -0.19 7.96
N SER A 51 -4.73 -0.64 7.71
CA SER A 51 -5.45 -1.49 8.65
C SER A 51 -6.62 -2.25 8.00
N ARG A 52 -6.95 -3.38 8.63
CA ARG A 52 -8.10 -4.22 8.29
C ARG A 52 -9.05 -4.37 9.49
N ASP A 53 -10.32 -4.63 9.23
CA ASP A 53 -11.29 -5.05 10.25
C ASP A 53 -11.09 -6.54 10.64
N PRO A 54 -11.80 -7.06 11.66
CA PRO A 54 -11.69 -8.46 12.06
C PRO A 54 -12.08 -9.47 10.96
N GLU A 55 -12.89 -9.06 9.99
CA GLU A 55 -13.27 -9.85 8.83
C GLU A 55 -12.23 -9.83 7.71
N GLY A 56 -11.18 -9.00 7.85
CA GLY A 56 -10.07 -8.88 6.91
C GLY A 56 -10.26 -7.81 5.82
N ASN A 57 -11.35 -7.03 5.85
CA ASN A 57 -11.59 -5.96 4.88
C ASN A 57 -10.68 -4.77 5.15
N VAL A 58 -10.17 -4.14 4.10
CA VAL A 58 -9.37 -2.91 4.22
C VAL A 58 -10.28 -1.77 4.67
N VAL A 59 -9.96 -1.18 5.82
CA VAL A 59 -10.69 -0.02 6.37
C VAL A 59 -9.88 1.28 6.31
N ARG A 60 -8.56 1.17 6.14
CA ARG A 60 -7.68 2.32 5.93
C ARG A 60 -6.58 1.96 4.93
N TRP A 61 -6.38 2.85 3.96
CA TRP A 61 -5.31 2.75 2.96
C TRP A 61 -4.13 3.62 3.38
N GLU A 62 -2.92 3.15 3.07
CA GLU A 62 -1.71 3.92 3.28
C GLU A 62 -1.45 4.83 2.07
N PRO A 63 -1.39 6.17 2.24
CA PRO A 63 -1.11 7.08 1.14
C PRO A 63 0.30 6.97 0.57
N HIS A 64 1.27 6.43 1.31
CA HIS A 64 2.67 6.32 0.89
C HIS A 64 2.84 5.62 -0.47
N GLY A 65 2.06 4.56 -0.75
CA GLY A 65 2.10 3.85 -2.02
C GLY A 65 1.58 4.64 -3.24
N MET A 66 0.98 5.82 -3.05
CA MET A 66 0.50 6.69 -4.14
C MET A 66 1.57 7.67 -4.67
N GLY A 67 2.69 7.84 -3.95
CA GLY A 67 3.78 8.77 -4.27
C GLY A 67 4.12 9.74 -3.16
#